data_AF-A0A096BJQ8-F1
#
_entry.id   AF-A0A096BJQ8-F1
#
_cell.length_a   1.000
_cell.length_b   1.000
_cell.length_c   1.000
_cell.angle_alpha   90.00
_cell.angle_beta   90.00
_cell.angle_gamma   90.00
#
_symmetry.space_group_name_H-M   'P 1'
#
loop_
_entity.id
_entity.type
_entity.pdbx_description
1 polymer ?
#
loop_
_entity_poly.entity_id
_entity_poly.type
_entity_poly.pdbx_seq_one_letter_code
_entity_poly.pdbx_strand_id
1 'polypeptide(L)'
;MIDLDKLIESYGIDVSDDLEVSPFEYVETFLIRSEIENNYEKLNESQKKKLEEYDKILLKRAKEFVRYLKEPFPGWDNKEPKEHWWWHLDKI
;
A
#
# COMPACT_ATOMS: atom_id res chain seq x y z
N MET A 1 2.62 -7.90 -20.28
CA MET A 1 3.56 -8.31 -19.23
C MET A 1 3.47 -7.28 -18.14
N ILE A 2 3.19 -7.68 -16.90
CA ILE A 2 3.13 -6.75 -15.76
C ILE A 2 4.56 -6.31 -15.45
N ASP A 3 4.76 -5.02 -15.27
CA ASP A 3 6.05 -4.43 -14.88
C ASP A 3 6.09 -4.27 -13.36
N LEU A 4 6.65 -5.28 -12.68
CA LEU A 4 6.68 -5.34 -11.22
C LEU A 4 7.55 -4.24 -10.60
N ASP A 5 8.64 -3.83 -11.28
CA ASP A 5 9.47 -2.72 -10.82
C ASP A 5 8.65 -1.45 -10.81
N LYS A 6 7.95 -1.15 -11.92
CA LYS A 6 7.09 0.03 -11.98
C LYS A 6 6.02 0.05 -10.90
N LEU A 7 5.38 -1.09 -10.61
CA LEU A 7 4.38 -1.18 -9.54
C LEU A 7 4.99 -0.92 -8.16
N ILE A 8 6.15 -1.51 -7.86
CA ILE A 8 6.85 -1.30 -6.59
C ILE A 8 7.28 0.17 -6.42
N GLU A 9 7.75 0.82 -7.49
CA GLU A 9 8.10 2.25 -7.47
C GLU A 9 6.87 3.12 -7.25
N SER A 10 5.78 2.87 -7.97
CA SER A 10 4.52 3.63 -7.80
C SER A 10 4.00 3.53 -6.36
N TYR A 11 3.92 2.32 -5.82
CA TYR A 11 3.58 2.11 -4.42
C TYR A 11 4.52 2.86 -3.47
N GLY A 12 5.82 2.78 -3.74
CA GLY A 12 6.85 3.42 -2.93
C GLY A 12 6.76 4.95 -2.89
N ILE A 13 6.51 5.58 -4.04
CA ILE A 13 6.29 7.02 -4.15
C ILE A 13 5.06 7.42 -3.32
N ASP A 14 3.93 6.75 -3.53
CA ASP A 14 2.67 7.09 -2.87
C ASP A 14 2.75 6.99 -1.34
N VAL A 15 3.42 5.96 -0.80
CA VAL A 15 3.55 5.81 0.67
C VAL A 15 4.62 6.71 1.30
N SER A 16 5.55 7.22 0.49
CA SER A 16 6.67 8.06 0.95
C SER A 16 6.36 9.55 0.88
N ASP A 17 5.52 9.99 -0.06
CA ASP A 17 5.19 11.39 -0.26
C ASP A 17 4.14 11.90 0.75
N ASP A 18 3.95 13.22 0.78
CA ASP A 18 2.95 13.85 1.63
C ASP A 18 1.51 13.54 1.13
N LEU A 19 0.56 13.45 2.06
CA LEU A 19 -0.85 13.13 1.77
C LEU A 19 -1.61 14.34 1.20
N GLU A 20 -1.18 14.81 0.02
CA GLU A 20 -1.71 16.01 -0.64
C GLU A 20 -2.73 15.71 -1.75
N VAL A 21 -2.78 14.48 -2.24
CA VAL A 21 -3.72 14.02 -3.28
C VAL A 21 -5.02 13.48 -2.68
N SER A 22 -6.07 13.31 -3.49
CA SER A 22 -7.34 12.83 -2.96
C SER A 22 -7.17 11.49 -2.20
N PRO A 23 -7.82 11.32 -1.03
CA PRO A 23 -7.88 10.05 -0.30
C PRO A 23 -8.29 8.84 -1.15
N PHE A 24 -9.06 9.07 -2.22
CA PHE A 24 -9.44 8.03 -3.17
C PHE A 24 -8.29 7.53 -4.05
N GLU A 25 -7.25 8.33 -4.30
CA GLU A 25 -6.06 7.91 -5.05
C GLU A 25 -5.30 6.79 -4.31
N TYR A 26 -5.31 6.82 -2.97
CA TYR A 26 -4.67 5.78 -2.16
C TYR A 26 -5.38 4.42 -2.22
N VAL A 27 -6.62 4.36 -2.72
CA VAL A 27 -7.26 3.09 -3.08
C VAL A 27 -6.48 2.43 -4.21
N GLU A 28 -6.02 3.19 -5.21
CA GLU A 28 -5.17 2.68 -6.28
C GLU A 28 -3.82 2.19 -5.73
N THR A 29 -3.19 2.96 -4.83
CA THR A 29 -1.94 2.54 -4.15
C THR A 29 -2.09 1.18 -3.47
N PHE A 30 -3.20 0.93 -2.77
CA PHE A 30 -3.44 -0.34 -2.08
C PHE A 30 -3.86 -1.47 -3.03
N LEU A 31 -4.53 -1.16 -4.14
CA LEU A 31 -4.74 -2.12 -5.23
C LEU A 31 -3.42 -2.52 -5.88
N ILE A 32 -2.51 -1.57 -6.11
CA ILE A 32 -1.15 -1.84 -6.60
C ILE A 32 -0.43 -2.79 -5.64
N ARG A 33 -0.47 -2.52 -4.33
CA ARG A 33 0.16 -3.40 -3.33
C ARG A 33 -0.43 -4.81 -3.33
N SER A 34 -1.73 -4.93 -3.60
CA SER A 34 -2.42 -6.22 -3.77
C SER A 34 -2.01 -6.94 -5.04
N GLU A 35 -1.81 -6.24 -6.15
CA GLU A 35 -1.30 -6.82 -7.39
C GLU A 35 0.16 -7.30 -7.23
N ILE A 36 0.97 -6.55 -6.47
CA ILE A 36 2.33 -6.99 -6.11
C ILE A 36 2.28 -8.29 -5.30
N GLU A 37 1.38 -8.40 -4.31
CA GLU A 37 1.20 -9.60 -3.49
C GLU A 37 0.78 -10.81 -4.32
N ASN A 38 -0.19 -10.63 -5.24
CA ASN A 38 -0.63 -11.68 -6.16
C ASN A 38 0.50 -12.21 -7.06
N ASN A 39 1.56 -11.43 -7.24
CA ASN A 39 2.73 -11.78 -8.01
C ASN A 39 3.99 -11.95 -7.14
N TYR A 40 3.86 -12.03 -5.81
CA TYR A 40 4.98 -11.99 -4.86
C TYR A 40 6.06 -13.04 -5.18
N GLU A 41 5.65 -14.25 -5.55
CA GLU A 41 6.53 -15.36 -5.93
C GLU A 41 7.39 -15.08 -7.19
N LYS A 42 7.02 -14.07 -7.98
CA LYS A 42 7.77 -13.64 -9.18
C LYS A 42 8.78 -12.54 -8.88
N LEU A 43 8.77 -11.96 -7.69
CA LEU A 43 9.72 -10.91 -7.30
C LEU A 43 11.10 -11.53 -7.08
N ASN A 44 12.13 -10.85 -7.58
CA ASN A 44 13.50 -11.15 -7.20
C ASN A 44 13.83 -10.57 -5.80
N GLU A 45 14.96 -10.97 -5.22
CA GLU A 45 15.35 -10.55 -3.86
C GLU A 45 15.53 -9.04 -3.71
N SER A 46 15.96 -8.33 -4.76
CA SER A 46 16.07 -6.87 -4.74
C SER A 46 14.70 -6.21 -4.67
N GLN A 47 13.74 -6.73 -5.44
CA GLN A 47 12.35 -6.25 -5.45
C GLN A 47 11.67 -6.50 -4.10
N LYS A 48 11.83 -7.69 -3.51
CA LYS A 48 11.30 -8.01 -2.18
C LYS A 48 11.86 -7.07 -1.13
N LYS A 49 13.18 -6.87 -1.11
CA LYS A 49 13.82 -5.95 -0.17
C LYS A 49 13.29 -4.52 -0.30
N LYS A 50 13.11 -4.05 -1.54
CA LYS A 50 12.56 -2.73 -1.81
C LYS A 50 11.11 -2.59 -1.36
N LEU A 51 10.28 -3.59 -1.64
CA LEU A 51 8.90 -3.65 -1.16
C LEU A 51 8.83 -3.63 0.38
N GLU A 52 9.70 -4.39 1.05
CA GLU A 52 9.79 -4.37 2.53
C GLU A 52 10.19 -3.00 3.09
N GLU A 53 11.05 -2.25 2.39
CA GLU A 53 11.42 -0.89 2.79
C GLU A 53 10.21 0.04 2.71
N TYR A 54 9.40 -0.05 1.65
CA TYR A 54 8.18 0.73 1.50
C TYR A 54 7.07 0.31 2.48
N ASP A 55 6.90 -0.99 2.70
CA ASP A 55 5.97 -1.51 3.71
C ASP A 55 6.32 -0.97 5.12
N LYS A 56 7.62 -0.86 5.46
CA LYS A 56 8.06 -0.23 6.72
C LYS A 56 7.73 1.25 6.79
N ILE A 57 7.74 1.97 5.66
CA ILE A 57 7.34 3.38 5.62
C ILE A 57 5.83 3.48 5.88
N LEU A 58 5.01 2.69 5.18
CA LEU A 58 3.57 2.67 5.38
C LEU A 58 3.20 2.34 6.84
N LEU A 59 3.85 1.33 7.44
CA LEU A 59 3.64 0.96 8.84
C LEU A 59 3.98 2.11 9.81
N LYS A 60 5.08 2.84 9.58
CA LYS A 60 5.44 4.01 10.39
C LYS A 60 4.41 5.13 10.27
N ARG A 61 3.76 5.23 9.11
CA ARG A 61 2.75 6.24 8.78
C ARG A 61 1.31 5.75 8.95
N ALA A 62 1.09 4.54 9.49
CA ALA A 62 -0.24 3.93 9.55
C ALA A 62 -1.31 4.85 10.18
N LYS A 63 -0.98 5.50 11.31
CA LYS A 63 -1.89 6.46 11.98
C LYS A 63 -2.23 7.67 11.13
N GLU A 64 -1.28 8.14 10.34
CA GLU A 64 -1.44 9.28 9.43
C GLU A 64 -2.40 8.91 8.30
N PHE A 65 -2.15 7.78 7.63
CA PHE A 65 -3.01 7.23 6.58
C PHE A 65 -4.42 6.94 7.09
N VAL A 66 -4.57 6.30 8.25
CA VAL A 66 -5.89 6.01 8.83
C VAL A 66 -6.67 7.30 9.07
N ARG A 67 -6.05 8.34 9.64
CA ARG A 67 -6.70 9.64 9.85
C ARG A 67 -7.12 10.26 8.52
N TYR A 68 -6.26 10.17 7.50
CA TYR A 68 -6.50 10.74 6.18
C TYR A 68 -7.65 10.05 5.43
N LEU A 69 -7.71 8.72 5.52
CA LEU A 69 -8.67 7.90 4.78
C LEU A 69 -10.04 7.76 5.46
N LYS A 70 -10.08 7.80 6.80
CA LYS A 70 -11.29 7.44 7.57
C LYS A 70 -12.45 8.43 7.44
N GLU A 71 -12.18 9.72 7.31
CA GLU A 71 -13.22 10.74 7.12
C GLU A 71 -13.92 10.67 5.75
N PRO A 72 -13.18 10.65 4.62
CA PRO A 72 -13.78 10.57 3.29
C PRO A 72 -14.25 9.15 2.93
N PHE A 73 -13.67 8.11 3.54
CA PHE A 73 -13.90 6.72 3.14
C PHE A 73 -14.20 5.81 4.36
N PRO A 74 -15.40 5.94 4.96
CA PRO A 74 -15.81 5.10 6.08
C PRO A 74 -15.94 3.63 5.63
N GLY A 75 -15.21 2.74 6.29
CA GLY A 75 -15.28 1.28 6.08
C GLY A 75 -14.35 0.71 5.02
N TRP A 76 -13.31 1.47 4.63
CA TRP A 76 -12.24 1.06 3.72
C TRP A 76 -11.50 -0.22 4.13
N ASP A 77 -11.55 -0.56 5.42
CA ASP A 77 -10.82 -1.64 6.10
C ASP A 77 -11.50 -3.02 6.08
N ASN A 78 -12.72 -3.15 5.51
CA ASN A 78 -13.59 -4.26 5.93
C ASN A 78 -13.84 -5.38 4.90
N LYS A 79 -13.16 -5.40 3.75
CA LYS A 79 -13.47 -6.37 2.68
C LYS A 79 -12.30 -7.24 2.23
N GLU A 80 -11.07 -6.79 2.45
CA GLU A 80 -9.89 -7.48 1.93
C GLU A 80 -9.39 -8.55 2.91
N PRO A 81 -8.78 -9.65 2.41
CA PRO A 81 -8.23 -10.71 3.24
C PRO A 81 -7.12 -10.17 4.16
N LYS A 82 -6.83 -10.86 5.26
CA LYS A 82 -5.86 -10.40 6.27
C LYS A 82 -4.43 -10.37 5.74
N GLU A 83 -4.15 -11.22 4.77
CA GLU A 83 -2.91 -11.27 4.01
C GLU A 83 -2.62 -9.92 3.34
N HIS A 84 -3.66 -9.17 2.99
CA HIS A 84 -3.56 -7.81 2.48
C HIS A 84 -3.61 -6.77 3.61
N TRP A 85 -2.70 -6.88 4.57
CA TRP A 85 -2.69 -6.11 5.82
C TRP A 85 -2.70 -4.59 5.63
N TRP A 86 -2.23 -4.06 4.49
CA TRP A 86 -2.25 -2.63 4.17
C TRP A 86 -3.67 -2.06 4.00
N TRP A 87 -4.69 -2.90 3.85
CA TRP A 87 -6.09 -2.48 3.96
C TRP A 87 -6.57 -2.34 5.41
N HIS A 88 -5.81 -2.88 6.36
CA HIS A 88 -6.17 -3.00 7.77
C HIS A 88 -5.28 -2.12 8.66
N LEU A 89 -4.79 -0.98 8.15
CA LEU A 89 -3.85 -0.10 8.87
C LEU A 89 -4.43 0.42 10.20
N ASP A 90 -5.75 0.45 10.34
CA ASP A 90 -6.42 0.86 11.58
C ASP A 90 -6.36 -0.21 12.68
N LYS A 91 -5.96 -1.45 12.36
CA LYS A 91 -5.74 -2.56 13.29
C LYS A 91 -4.27 -2.73 13.71
N ILE A 92 -3.37 -1.91 13.19
CA ILE A 92 -1.91 -1.96 13.42
C ILE A 92 -1.48 -0.96 14.48
#